data_AF-A0A1Z9T9Q5-F1
#
_entry.id   AF-A0A1Z9T9Q5-F1
#
_cell.length_a   1.000
_cell.length_b   1.000
_cell.length_c   1.000
_cell.angle_alpha   90.00
_cell.angle_beta   90.00
_cell.angle_gamma   90.00
#
_symmetry.space_group_name_H-M   'P 1'
#
loop_
_entity.id
_entity.type
_entity.pdbx_description
1 polymer ?
#
loop_
_entity_poly.entity_id
_entity_poly.type
_entity_poly.pdbx_seq_one_letter_code
_entity_poly.pdbx_strand_id
1 'polypeptide(L)'
;MIKTLNIILLLALIFIGCEDLFSDDTVYGCLDLNACNYSSSANTSDSDLCEYPDENFDCQGECIALIDPCGVCGGSGIDVDIDGLCDDIDPCIGNYQDDYSCKDIQVLFDFIRLNSSIDSIDVYDIGNNFGITDWNDGRLTYLSLADLDLDIVPESISLLDSLEILFLNNNNFTQLPNTLCDLPSTCDIFLQDNNLCSEYQTPEWSCINQFLPQDCQD
;
A
#
# COMPACT_ATOMS: atom_id res chain seq x y z
N MET A 1 3.04 -62.41 67.65
CA MET A 1 3.27 -63.20 66.43
C MET A 1 2.53 -62.46 65.32
N ILE A 2 3.22 -61.57 64.60
CA ILE A 2 3.69 -61.77 63.20
C ILE A 2 2.45 -61.96 62.29
N LYS A 3 2.07 -61.07 61.37
CA LYS A 3 2.85 -60.15 60.54
C LYS A 3 1.97 -58.96 60.13
N THR A 4 2.53 -57.78 60.28
CA THR A 4 2.37 -56.62 59.40
C THR A 4 2.29 -57.10 57.95
N LEU A 5 1.06 -57.23 57.42
CA LEU A 5 0.84 -57.54 56.00
C LEU A 5 0.93 -56.22 55.23
N ASN A 6 2.18 -55.84 54.96
CA ASN A 6 2.64 -55.03 53.83
C ASN A 6 1.79 -53.82 53.41
N ILE A 7 1.72 -52.81 54.27
CA ILE A 7 1.59 -51.40 53.81
C ILE A 7 2.78 -51.00 52.90
N ILE A 8 3.87 -51.76 52.92
CA ILE A 8 5.01 -51.64 51.98
C ILE A 8 4.60 -52.01 50.55
N LEU A 9 3.55 -52.84 50.32
CA LEU A 9 3.09 -53.15 48.96
C LEU A 9 2.16 -52.04 48.39
N LEU A 10 1.49 -51.27 49.25
CA LEU A 10 0.74 -50.09 48.81
C LEU A 10 1.64 -48.86 48.63
N LEU A 11 2.77 -48.79 49.34
CA LEU A 11 3.78 -47.72 49.19
C LEU A 11 4.76 -47.99 48.04
N ALA A 12 4.92 -49.23 47.58
CA ALA A 12 5.69 -49.56 46.37
C ALA A 12 5.02 -49.11 45.07
N LEU A 13 3.72 -48.77 45.10
CA LEU A 13 3.00 -48.19 43.95
C LEU A 13 3.03 -46.65 43.93
N ILE A 14 3.66 -46.01 44.92
CA ILE A 14 3.77 -44.54 45.03
C ILE A 14 5.25 -44.08 44.87
N PHE A 15 6.15 -45.01 44.52
CA PHE A 15 7.56 -44.73 44.22
C PHE A 15 7.92 -44.97 42.74
N ILE A 16 6.93 -45.01 41.85
CA ILE A 16 7.17 -44.51 40.50
C ILE A 16 6.99 -43.02 40.64
N GLY A 17 8.11 -42.35 40.95
CA GLY A 17 8.13 -40.91 41.14
C GLY A 17 7.47 -40.23 39.96
N CYS A 18 6.73 -39.17 40.26
CA CYS A 18 6.24 -38.20 39.29
C CYS A 18 7.39 -37.41 38.61
N GLU A 19 8.57 -37.99 38.51
CA GLU A 19 9.77 -37.45 37.86
C GLU A 19 10.10 -38.22 36.56
N ASP A 20 9.53 -39.40 36.30
CA ASP A 20 9.74 -40.15 35.05
C ASP A 20 8.51 -40.13 34.10
N LEU A 21 7.45 -39.37 34.42
CA LEU A 21 6.22 -39.29 33.63
C LEU A 21 6.05 -37.99 32.83
N PHE A 22 7.01 -37.07 32.93
CA PHE A 22 7.08 -35.86 32.13
C PHE A 22 8.52 -35.61 31.67
N SER A 23 9.06 -36.49 30.82
CA SER A 23 9.89 -35.97 29.73
C SER A 23 8.94 -35.61 28.59
N ASP A 24 8.06 -34.64 28.84
CA ASP A 24 7.34 -34.01 27.74
C ASP A 24 8.34 -33.03 27.12
N ASP A 25 9.27 -33.57 26.34
CA ASP A 25 10.09 -32.78 25.42
C ASP A 25 9.20 -32.33 24.24
N THR A 26 7.96 -31.90 24.49
CA THR A 26 7.05 -31.37 23.48
C THR A 26 7.61 -30.05 22.97
N VAL A 27 8.28 -30.13 21.83
CA VAL A 27 8.78 -28.96 21.12
C VAL A 27 7.76 -28.65 20.04
N TYR A 28 7.00 -27.58 20.27
CA TYR A 28 6.08 -27.02 19.29
C TYR A 28 6.84 -26.32 18.17
N GLY A 29 6.37 -26.48 16.94
CA GLY A 29 6.90 -25.80 15.78
C GLY A 29 6.36 -26.38 14.50
N CYS A 30 6.68 -25.74 13.37
CA CYS A 30 6.22 -26.22 12.08
C CYS A 30 7.01 -27.46 11.63
N LEU A 31 6.29 -28.55 11.35
CA LEU A 31 6.85 -29.80 10.83
C LEU A 31 6.78 -29.90 9.29
N ASP A 32 6.22 -28.90 8.63
CA ASP A 32 6.14 -28.85 7.17
C ASP A 32 7.45 -28.31 6.59
N LEU A 33 8.12 -29.12 5.76
CA LEU A 33 9.37 -28.76 5.09
C LEU A 33 9.23 -27.57 4.12
N ASN A 34 8.01 -27.23 3.72
CA ASN A 34 7.73 -26.10 2.84
C ASN A 34 7.44 -24.80 3.59
N ALA A 35 7.34 -24.84 4.93
CA ALA A 35 7.13 -23.65 5.72
C ALA A 35 8.43 -22.87 5.95
N CYS A 36 8.34 -21.54 5.96
CA CYS A 36 9.43 -20.62 6.22
C CYS A 36 9.98 -20.72 7.64
N ASN A 37 9.16 -21.21 8.58
CA ASN A 37 9.56 -21.45 9.96
C ASN A 37 9.63 -22.95 10.30
N TYR A 38 9.91 -23.80 9.31
CA TYR A 38 10.17 -25.22 9.53
C TYR A 38 11.22 -25.46 10.61
N SER A 39 10.92 -26.36 11.55
CA SER A 39 11.83 -26.75 12.63
C SER A 39 11.93 -28.27 12.71
N SER A 40 13.12 -28.80 12.38
CA SER A 40 13.44 -30.22 12.53
C SER A 40 13.56 -30.69 13.99
N SER A 41 13.58 -29.75 14.93
CA SER A 41 13.62 -30.00 16.37
C SER A 41 12.23 -30.07 17.01
N ALA A 42 11.20 -29.62 16.30
CA ALA A 42 9.82 -29.79 16.73
C ALA A 42 9.44 -31.28 16.65
N ASN A 43 8.60 -31.72 17.58
CA ASN A 43 8.05 -33.08 17.57
C ASN A 43 6.53 -33.10 17.76
N THR A 44 5.92 -31.92 17.83
CA THR A 44 4.48 -31.74 17.91
C THR A 44 4.06 -30.68 16.90
N SER A 45 3.22 -31.09 15.95
CA SER A 45 2.73 -30.22 14.88
C SER A 45 1.69 -29.25 15.44
N ASP A 46 1.92 -27.96 15.26
CA ASP A 46 0.87 -26.95 15.31
C ASP A 46 0.79 -26.31 13.93
N SER A 47 -0.14 -26.80 13.11
CA SER A 47 -0.31 -26.31 11.72
C SER A 47 -0.65 -24.83 11.67
N ASP A 48 -1.21 -24.29 12.75
CA ASP A 48 -1.59 -22.87 12.84
C ASP A 48 -0.39 -21.98 13.14
N LEU A 49 0.77 -22.57 13.47
CA LEU A 49 2.05 -21.87 13.63
C LEU A 49 2.91 -21.90 12.36
N CYS A 50 2.55 -22.65 11.32
CA CYS A 50 3.35 -22.73 10.10
C CYS A 50 3.19 -21.45 9.27
N GLU A 51 4.31 -20.76 9.04
CA GLU A 51 4.37 -19.61 8.13
C GLU A 51 4.86 -20.09 6.76
N TYR A 52 4.16 -19.71 5.70
CA TYR A 52 4.50 -20.05 4.33
C TYR A 52 4.84 -18.77 3.57
N PRO A 53 5.64 -18.86 2.49
CA PRO A 53 5.89 -17.69 1.67
C PRO A 53 4.61 -17.30 0.92
N ASP A 54 4.50 -16.02 0.59
CA ASP A 54 3.43 -15.53 -0.27
C ASP A 54 3.53 -16.18 -1.66
N GLU A 55 2.41 -16.21 -2.39
CA GLU A 55 2.37 -16.79 -3.72
C GLU A 55 3.41 -16.13 -4.63
N ASN A 56 4.23 -16.93 -5.32
CA ASN A 56 5.35 -16.51 -6.16
C ASN A 56 6.57 -15.90 -5.43
N PHE A 57 6.59 -15.90 -4.09
CA PHE A 57 7.76 -15.48 -3.31
C PHE A 57 8.45 -16.68 -2.63
N ASP A 58 9.70 -16.49 -2.24
CA ASP A 58 10.38 -17.36 -1.29
C ASP A 58 10.26 -16.84 0.15
N CYS A 59 10.80 -17.60 1.09
CA CYS A 59 10.75 -17.27 2.52
C CYS A 59 11.66 -16.10 2.93
N GLN A 60 12.42 -15.53 2.00
CA GLN A 60 13.19 -14.30 2.20
C GLN A 60 12.44 -13.09 1.63
N GLY A 61 11.28 -13.31 0.99
CA GLY A 61 10.51 -12.29 0.31
C GLY A 61 11.01 -12.01 -1.11
N GLU A 62 11.87 -12.86 -1.67
CA GLU A 62 12.38 -12.70 -3.03
C GLU A 62 11.42 -13.33 -4.05
N CYS A 63 11.23 -12.66 -5.18
CA CYS A 63 10.38 -13.15 -6.25
C CYS A 63 11.00 -14.39 -6.92
N ILE A 64 10.24 -15.50 -6.96
CA ILE A 64 10.65 -16.75 -7.62
C ILE A 64 9.92 -17.00 -8.95
N ALA A 65 8.95 -16.17 -9.30
CA ALA A 65 8.31 -16.17 -10.61
C ALA A 65 8.94 -15.15 -11.56
N LEU A 66 8.45 -15.07 -12.80
CA LEU A 66 8.80 -13.97 -13.68
C LEU A 66 8.13 -12.70 -13.15
N ILE A 67 8.93 -11.65 -12.98
CA ILE A 67 8.41 -10.30 -12.80
C ILE A 67 7.86 -9.88 -14.16
N ASP A 68 6.59 -9.51 -14.20
CA ASP A 68 5.94 -9.07 -15.42
C ASP A 68 6.42 -7.66 -15.83
N PRO A 69 6.03 -7.14 -17.00
CA PRO A 69 6.42 -5.79 -17.45
C PRO A 69 6.02 -4.65 -16.49
N CYS A 70 5.17 -4.98 -15.53
CA CYS A 70 4.54 -4.08 -14.59
C CYS A 70 5.21 -4.11 -13.21
N GLY A 71 6.23 -4.96 -13.02
CA GLY A 71 6.98 -5.06 -11.76
C GLY A 71 6.40 -6.05 -10.77
N VAL A 72 5.36 -6.80 -11.15
CA VAL A 72 4.61 -7.70 -10.28
C VAL A 72 5.17 -9.11 -10.35
N CYS A 73 5.42 -9.73 -9.19
CA CYS A 73 5.92 -11.10 -9.13
C CYS A 73 4.86 -12.12 -9.52
N GLY A 74 5.02 -12.76 -10.69
CA GLY A 74 4.02 -13.69 -11.23
C GLY A 74 2.74 -13.01 -11.73
N GLY A 75 2.80 -11.69 -11.95
CA GLY A 75 1.69 -10.91 -12.51
C GLY A 75 1.39 -11.25 -13.97
N SER A 76 0.23 -10.79 -14.43
CA SER A 76 -0.26 -11.08 -15.78
C SER A 76 0.30 -10.13 -16.85
N GLY A 77 0.89 -9.00 -16.45
CA GLY A 77 1.31 -7.92 -17.34
C GLY A 77 0.14 -7.26 -18.08
N ILE A 78 -1.10 -7.41 -17.58
CA ILE A 78 -2.32 -6.87 -18.18
C ILE A 78 -2.88 -5.79 -17.25
N ASP A 79 -2.93 -4.57 -17.78
CA ASP A 79 -3.74 -3.47 -17.29
C ASP A 79 -5.22 -3.78 -17.60
N VAL A 80 -5.99 -4.17 -16.58
CA VAL A 80 -7.35 -4.71 -16.73
C VAL A 80 -8.39 -3.61 -16.90
N ASP A 81 -8.19 -2.45 -16.29
CA ASP A 81 -9.08 -1.29 -16.33
C ASP A 81 -8.64 -0.19 -17.31
N ILE A 82 -7.48 -0.37 -17.95
CA ILE A 82 -6.96 0.45 -19.06
C ILE A 82 -6.62 1.87 -18.59
N ASP A 83 -6.13 2.01 -17.37
CA ASP A 83 -5.74 3.29 -16.80
C ASP A 83 -4.25 3.64 -17.04
N GLY A 84 -3.50 2.72 -17.67
CA GLY A 84 -2.09 2.87 -17.98
C GLY A 84 -1.16 2.48 -16.83
N LEU A 85 -1.72 1.93 -15.75
CA LEU A 85 -1.02 1.30 -14.65
C LEU A 85 -1.24 -0.20 -14.67
N CYS A 86 -0.31 -0.90 -14.08
CA CYS A 86 -0.43 -2.32 -13.86
C CYS A 86 -0.06 -2.55 -12.40
N ASP A 87 -0.98 -2.24 -11.50
CA ASP A 87 -0.90 -2.74 -10.16
C ASP A 87 -1.62 -4.10 -10.06
N ASP A 88 -1.24 -4.84 -9.04
CA ASP A 88 -1.61 -6.23 -8.85
C ASP A 88 -3.10 -6.40 -8.53
N ILE A 89 -3.84 -5.32 -8.20
CA ILE A 89 -5.18 -5.43 -7.58
C ILE A 89 -6.03 -4.16 -7.79
N ASP A 90 -6.86 -4.15 -8.84
CA ASP A 90 -8.11 -3.34 -8.90
C ASP A 90 -7.87 -1.81 -8.78
N PRO A 91 -8.79 -0.92 -9.18
CA PRO A 91 -8.83 0.43 -8.62
C PRO A 91 -8.81 0.38 -7.09
N CYS A 92 -7.62 0.53 -6.48
CA CYS A 92 -7.33 0.55 -5.05
C CYS A 92 -8.62 0.55 -4.20
N ILE A 93 -9.16 -0.64 -3.86
CA ILE A 93 -10.48 -0.77 -3.22
C ILE A 93 -10.31 -0.81 -1.70
N GLY A 94 -11.02 0.09 -1.02
CA GLY A 94 -11.04 0.15 0.43
C GLY A 94 -10.06 1.17 0.98
N ASN A 95 -9.41 0.83 2.08
CA ASN A 95 -8.55 1.74 2.81
C ASN A 95 -7.08 1.30 2.75
N TYR A 96 -6.18 2.24 2.52
CA TYR A 96 -4.75 2.12 2.72
C TYR A 96 -4.42 2.38 4.21
N GLN A 97 -3.74 1.41 4.85
CA GLN A 97 -3.45 1.40 6.29
C GLN A 97 -4.70 1.65 7.18
N ASP A 98 -5.86 1.18 6.74
CA ASP A 98 -7.17 1.32 7.40
C ASP A 98 -7.71 2.76 7.57
N ASP A 99 -6.90 3.79 7.35
CA ASP A 99 -7.23 5.20 7.66
C ASP A 99 -7.42 6.09 6.43
N TYR A 100 -6.91 5.70 5.24
CA TYR A 100 -6.94 6.54 4.04
C TYR A 100 -7.59 5.82 2.85
N SER A 101 -8.31 6.53 1.99
CA SER A 101 -8.84 6.00 0.73
C SER A 101 -7.68 5.55 -0.14
N CYS A 102 -7.69 4.28 -0.49
CA CYS A 102 -6.69 3.68 -1.37
C CYS A 102 -6.68 4.42 -2.72
N LYS A 103 -7.84 4.83 -3.25
CA LYS A 103 -7.95 5.63 -4.48
C LYS A 103 -7.23 6.96 -4.39
N ASP A 104 -7.34 7.63 -3.25
CA ASP A 104 -6.75 8.96 -3.09
C ASP A 104 -5.23 8.84 -2.95
N ILE A 105 -4.77 7.81 -2.24
CA ILE A 105 -3.36 7.44 -2.14
C ILE A 105 -2.77 7.06 -3.50
N GLN A 106 -3.52 6.35 -4.36
CA GLN A 106 -3.08 6.01 -5.71
C GLN A 106 -2.71 7.25 -6.53
N VAL A 107 -3.54 8.29 -6.47
CA VAL A 107 -3.24 9.56 -7.16
C VAL A 107 -1.94 10.20 -6.65
N LEU A 108 -1.69 10.14 -5.35
CA LEU A 108 -0.43 10.67 -4.78
C LEU A 108 0.78 9.86 -5.25
N PHE A 109 0.68 8.53 -5.31
CA PHE A 109 1.72 7.68 -5.89
C PHE A 109 1.98 8.01 -7.35
N ASP A 110 0.94 8.26 -8.14
CA ASP A 110 1.10 8.63 -9.55
C ASP A 110 1.81 9.97 -9.72
N PHE A 111 1.51 10.96 -8.88
CA PHE A 111 2.28 12.21 -8.88
C PHE A 111 3.77 11.96 -8.62
N ILE A 112 4.12 11.16 -7.60
CA ILE A 112 5.52 10.81 -7.26
C ILE A 112 6.21 10.13 -8.45
N ARG A 113 5.55 9.12 -9.01
CA ARG A 113 6.10 8.27 -10.07
C ARG A 113 6.31 9.03 -11.38
N LEU A 114 5.40 9.94 -11.73
CA LEU A 114 5.44 10.67 -13.00
C LEU A 114 6.32 11.92 -12.96
N ASN A 115 6.70 12.40 -11.77
CA ASN A 115 7.44 13.66 -11.62
C ASN A 115 8.77 13.44 -10.89
N SER A 116 9.86 13.47 -11.63
CA SER A 116 11.22 13.25 -11.10
C SER A 116 11.67 14.26 -10.03
N SER A 117 11.00 15.42 -9.92
CA SER A 117 11.28 16.41 -8.87
C SER A 117 10.88 15.93 -7.48
N ILE A 118 9.95 14.96 -7.39
CA ILE A 118 9.38 14.45 -6.14
C ILE A 118 9.45 12.92 -6.01
N ASP A 119 10.18 12.23 -6.90
CA ASP A 119 10.27 10.76 -6.95
C ASP A 119 10.89 10.10 -5.71
N SER A 120 11.58 10.89 -4.89
CA SER A 120 12.23 10.48 -3.65
C SER A 120 11.43 10.83 -2.39
N ILE A 121 10.27 11.48 -2.55
CA ILE A 121 9.37 11.83 -1.46
C ILE A 121 8.50 10.62 -1.13
N ASP A 122 8.35 10.34 0.16
CA ASP A 122 7.40 9.33 0.62
C ASP A 122 5.96 9.82 0.41
N VAL A 123 5.02 8.92 0.09
CA VAL A 123 3.61 9.30 -0.12
C VAL A 123 2.99 10.02 1.08
N TYR A 124 3.45 9.72 2.29
CA TYR A 124 3.04 10.45 3.49
C TYR A 124 3.70 11.80 3.63
N ASP A 125 4.84 12.02 3.00
CA ASP A 125 5.53 13.32 3.01
C ASP A 125 4.96 14.28 1.95
N ILE A 126 4.24 13.75 0.95
CA ILE A 126 3.44 14.56 0.03
C ILE A 126 2.41 15.34 0.84
N GLY A 127 2.61 16.65 0.86
CA GLY A 127 1.77 17.60 1.57
C GLY A 127 1.94 17.65 3.09
N ASN A 128 2.36 16.59 3.79
CA ASN A 128 2.44 16.67 5.26
C ASN A 128 3.67 17.41 5.80
N ASN A 129 4.82 17.37 5.11
CA ASN A 129 6.02 18.11 5.58
C ASN A 129 5.88 19.63 5.40
N PHE A 130 4.88 20.10 4.65
CA PHE A 130 4.64 21.51 4.35
C PHE A 130 3.24 22.02 4.75
N GLY A 131 2.34 21.19 5.28
CA GLY A 131 0.99 21.59 5.73
C GLY A 131 -0.01 21.78 4.57
N ILE A 132 0.04 20.88 3.60
CA ILE A 132 -0.39 21.05 2.21
C ILE A 132 -1.39 19.95 1.77
N THR A 133 -1.67 18.96 2.62
CA THR A 133 -2.74 17.95 2.44
C THR A 133 -3.70 17.95 3.63
N ASP A 134 -5.01 17.90 3.37
CA ASP A 134 -6.04 17.74 4.42
C ASP A 134 -6.96 16.56 4.08
N TRP A 135 -7.22 15.74 5.09
CA TRP A 135 -7.97 14.50 4.99
C TRP A 135 -9.21 14.57 5.88
N ASN A 136 -10.36 14.25 5.31
CA ASN A 136 -11.63 14.15 6.03
C ASN A 136 -12.18 12.74 5.90
N ASP A 137 -12.33 12.03 7.03
CA ASP A 137 -12.79 10.63 7.08
C ASP A 137 -12.04 9.72 6.08
N GLY A 138 -10.72 9.89 6.00
CA GLY A 138 -9.85 9.12 5.10
C GLY A 138 -9.90 9.55 3.64
N ARG A 139 -10.64 10.61 3.29
CA ARG A 139 -10.68 11.16 1.93
C ARG A 139 -9.87 12.44 1.80
N LEU A 140 -9.14 12.61 0.71
CA LEU A 140 -8.37 13.81 0.42
C LEU A 140 -9.32 14.93 0.00
N THR A 141 -9.35 16.02 0.78
CA THR A 141 -10.22 17.19 0.54
C THR A 141 -9.43 18.41 0.10
N TYR A 142 -8.16 18.48 0.49
CA TYR A 142 -7.24 19.54 0.10
C TYR A 142 -5.94 18.91 -0.38
N LEU A 143 -5.52 19.27 -1.59
CA LEU A 143 -4.23 18.89 -2.15
C LEU A 143 -3.55 20.11 -2.72
N SER A 144 -2.41 20.46 -2.16
CA SER A 144 -1.50 21.41 -2.80
C SER A 144 -0.24 20.68 -3.26
N LEU A 145 0.17 20.97 -4.48
CA LEU A 145 1.39 20.50 -5.11
C LEU A 145 2.05 21.67 -5.82
N ALA A 146 1.83 22.88 -5.31
CA ALA A 146 2.35 24.11 -5.88
C ALA A 146 3.84 24.25 -5.56
N ASP A 147 4.61 24.83 -6.49
CA ASP A 147 6.04 25.11 -6.30
C ASP A 147 6.87 23.84 -6.06
N LEU A 148 6.59 22.78 -6.82
CA LEU A 148 7.25 21.47 -6.73
C LEU A 148 7.95 21.05 -8.03
N ASP A 149 8.12 22.00 -8.96
CA ASP A 149 8.75 21.77 -10.27
C ASP A 149 8.12 20.61 -11.07
N LEU A 150 6.82 20.34 -10.90
CA LEU A 150 6.13 19.20 -11.51
C LEU A 150 5.92 19.39 -13.02
N ASP A 151 6.04 18.31 -13.79
CA ASP A 151 5.90 18.29 -15.25
C ASP A 151 4.57 17.66 -15.72
N ILE A 152 4.01 16.73 -14.93
CA ILE A 152 2.86 15.88 -15.31
C ILE A 152 1.80 15.84 -14.21
N VAL A 153 0.54 16.04 -14.61
CA VAL A 153 -0.64 15.69 -13.81
C VAL A 153 -1.15 14.31 -14.29
N PRO A 154 -1.34 13.32 -13.39
CA PRO A 154 -1.77 11.97 -13.79
C PRO A 154 -3.23 11.91 -14.24
N GLU A 155 -3.57 10.94 -15.10
CA GLU A 155 -4.96 10.65 -15.49
C GLU A 155 -5.82 10.14 -14.31
N SER A 156 -5.18 9.56 -13.29
CA SER A 156 -5.86 9.13 -12.07
C SER A 156 -6.39 10.30 -11.21
N ILE A 157 -6.10 11.57 -11.56
CA ILE A 157 -6.55 12.75 -10.80
C ILE A 157 -8.07 12.76 -10.54
N SER A 158 -8.86 12.22 -11.47
CA SER A 158 -10.32 12.09 -11.35
C SER A 158 -10.79 11.18 -10.20
N LEU A 159 -9.91 10.34 -9.66
CA LEU A 159 -10.22 9.48 -8.50
C LEU A 159 -10.37 10.27 -7.19
N LEU A 160 -9.90 11.52 -7.13
CA LEU A 160 -10.05 12.42 -5.99
C LEU A 160 -11.49 12.99 -5.90
N ASP A 161 -12.48 12.09 -5.81
CA ASP A 161 -13.92 12.43 -5.87
C ASP A 161 -14.46 13.22 -4.66
N SER A 162 -13.61 13.43 -3.65
CA SER A 162 -13.91 14.18 -2.43
C SER A 162 -13.10 15.48 -2.33
N LEU A 163 -12.30 15.80 -3.36
CA LEU A 163 -11.44 16.97 -3.35
C LEU A 163 -12.25 18.26 -3.45
N GLU A 164 -11.92 19.21 -2.58
CA GLU A 164 -12.53 20.54 -2.53
C GLU A 164 -11.59 21.61 -3.06
N ILE A 165 -10.27 21.44 -2.90
CA ILE A 165 -9.27 22.43 -3.31
C ILE A 165 -8.04 21.73 -3.89
N LEU A 166 -7.64 22.17 -5.09
CA LEU A 166 -6.46 21.68 -5.79
C LEU A 166 -5.54 22.83 -6.21
N PHE A 167 -4.36 22.92 -5.61
CA PHE A 167 -3.31 23.86 -6.00
C PHE A 167 -2.23 23.17 -6.82
N LEU A 168 -2.16 23.51 -8.10
CA LEU A 168 -1.16 23.03 -9.07
C LEU A 168 -0.32 24.19 -9.64
N ASN A 169 -0.48 25.40 -9.11
CA ASN A 169 0.20 26.60 -9.57
C ASN A 169 1.72 26.58 -9.29
N ASN A 170 2.49 27.39 -10.02
CA ASN A 170 3.96 27.42 -9.93
C ASN A 170 4.59 26.05 -10.19
N ASN A 171 4.25 25.42 -11.31
CA ASN A 171 4.89 24.18 -11.76
C ASN A 171 5.30 24.33 -13.23
N ASN A 172 5.75 23.23 -13.84
CA ASN A 172 6.22 23.20 -15.23
C ASN A 172 5.21 22.54 -16.18
N PHE A 173 3.93 22.44 -15.80
CA PHE A 173 2.92 21.73 -16.59
C PHE A 173 2.78 22.32 -17.99
N THR A 174 2.94 21.47 -19.00
CA THR A 174 2.71 21.81 -20.42
C THR A 174 1.44 21.20 -20.97
N GLN A 175 0.90 20.18 -20.29
CA GLN A 175 -0.31 19.46 -20.66
C GLN A 175 -1.17 19.16 -19.43
N LEU A 176 -2.47 19.01 -19.65
CA LEU A 176 -3.42 18.54 -18.64
C LEU A 176 -4.08 17.23 -19.12
N PRO A 177 -4.34 16.28 -18.20
CA PRO A 177 -5.08 15.06 -18.52
C PRO A 177 -6.54 15.40 -18.85
N ASN A 178 -7.18 14.60 -19.71
CA ASN A 178 -8.58 14.84 -20.10
C ASN A 178 -9.57 14.59 -18.94
N THR A 179 -9.13 13.88 -17.92
CA THR A 179 -9.85 13.56 -16.68
C THR A 179 -9.82 14.67 -15.63
N LEU A 180 -9.07 15.75 -15.82
CA LEU A 180 -8.97 16.82 -14.80
C LEU A 180 -10.34 17.44 -14.47
N CYS A 181 -11.17 17.69 -15.49
CA CYS A 181 -12.51 18.25 -15.29
C CYS A 181 -13.56 17.21 -14.85
N ASP A 182 -13.18 15.95 -14.63
CA ASP A 182 -14.03 14.94 -13.99
C ASP A 182 -13.96 15.00 -12.46
N LEU A 183 -13.06 15.83 -11.90
CA LEU A 183 -13.08 16.22 -10.49
C LEU A 183 -14.44 16.81 -10.09
N PRO A 184 -14.80 16.78 -8.79
CA PRO A 184 -16.03 17.37 -8.31
C PRO A 184 -16.18 18.81 -8.82
N SER A 185 -17.36 19.16 -9.34
CA SER A 185 -17.60 20.52 -9.87
C SER A 185 -17.50 21.64 -8.81
N THR A 186 -17.43 21.25 -7.53
CA THR A 186 -17.19 22.14 -6.38
C THR A 186 -15.71 22.30 -6.03
N CYS A 187 -14.82 21.53 -6.66
CA CYS A 187 -13.39 21.62 -6.45
C CYS A 187 -12.84 22.92 -7.06
N ASP A 188 -12.17 23.74 -6.25
CA ASP A 188 -11.49 24.92 -6.74
C ASP A 188 -10.09 24.55 -7.26
N ILE A 189 -9.89 24.68 -8.58
CA ILE A 189 -8.65 24.30 -9.27
C ILE A 189 -7.81 25.54 -9.63
N PHE A 190 -6.57 25.56 -9.15
CA PHE A 190 -5.62 26.64 -9.37
C PHE A 190 -4.40 26.16 -10.17
N LEU A 191 -4.17 26.75 -11.34
CA LEU A 191 -3.16 26.33 -12.31
C LEU A 191 -2.25 27.46 -12.78
N GLN A 192 -2.41 28.67 -12.26
CA GLN A 192 -1.59 29.82 -12.66
C GLN A 192 -0.08 29.55 -12.52
N ASP A 193 0.74 30.29 -13.26
CA ASP A 193 2.20 30.18 -13.22
C ASP A 193 2.68 28.77 -13.62
N ASN A 194 2.12 28.24 -14.72
CA ASN A 194 2.58 27.04 -15.42
C ASN A 194 2.90 27.37 -16.88
N ASN A 195 3.08 26.35 -17.74
CA ASN A 195 3.39 26.49 -19.17
C ASN A 195 2.21 26.03 -20.06
N LEU A 196 0.97 26.24 -19.60
CA LEU A 196 -0.27 25.78 -20.26
C LEU A 196 -0.79 26.83 -21.25
N CYS A 197 -0.85 26.46 -22.53
CA CYS A 197 -1.12 27.42 -23.60
C CYS A 197 -2.55 27.41 -24.13
N SER A 198 -2.78 28.09 -25.27
CA SER A 198 -4.12 28.50 -25.72
C SER A 198 -5.14 27.37 -25.91
N GLU A 199 -4.70 26.11 -26.00
CA GLU A 199 -5.58 24.94 -26.08
C GLU A 199 -6.46 24.73 -24.84
N TYR A 200 -6.06 25.25 -23.67
CA TYR A 200 -6.81 25.14 -22.42
C TYR A 200 -7.77 26.32 -22.17
N GLN A 201 -7.89 27.25 -23.12
CA GLN A 201 -8.81 28.40 -23.03
C GLN A 201 -10.14 28.14 -23.77
N THR A 202 -10.67 26.92 -23.68
CA THR A 202 -11.94 26.52 -24.30
C THR A 202 -13.01 26.27 -23.22
N PRO A 203 -14.31 26.23 -23.58
CA PRO A 203 -15.38 25.92 -22.62
C PRO A 203 -15.26 24.55 -21.94
N GLU A 204 -14.54 23.61 -22.55
CA GLU A 204 -14.28 22.27 -22.00
C GLU A 204 -13.46 22.35 -20.70
N TRP A 205 -12.61 23.36 -20.57
CA TRP A 205 -11.75 23.61 -19.40
C TRP A 205 -12.35 24.62 -18.41
N SER A 206 -13.67 24.83 -18.48
CA SER A 206 -14.39 25.76 -17.57
C SER A 206 -14.42 25.30 -16.10
N CYS A 207 -13.95 24.08 -15.82
CA CYS A 207 -13.74 23.59 -14.45
C CYS A 207 -12.59 24.31 -13.72
N ILE A 208 -11.67 24.97 -14.43
CA ILE A 208 -10.49 25.62 -13.83
C ILE A 208 -10.84 27.01 -13.31
N ASN A 209 -10.68 27.22 -12.00
CA ASN A 209 -11.06 28.46 -11.32
C ASN A 209 -10.01 29.56 -11.51
N GLN A 210 -8.73 29.20 -11.50
CA GLN A 210 -7.63 30.16 -11.71
C GLN A 210 -6.60 29.62 -12.71
N PHE A 211 -6.73 30.04 -13.97
CA PHE A 211 -5.84 29.61 -15.05
C PHE A 211 -4.67 30.57 -15.31
N LEU A 212 -4.85 31.89 -15.30
CA LEU A 212 -3.78 32.84 -15.68
C LEU A 212 -3.01 33.40 -14.47
N PRO A 213 -1.74 33.80 -14.64
CA PRO A 213 -0.93 33.77 -15.88
C PRO A 213 -0.37 32.40 -16.26
N GLN A 214 0.19 32.28 -17.46
CA GLN A 214 0.92 31.10 -17.97
C GLN A 214 2.15 31.57 -18.75
N ASP A 215 3.29 30.90 -18.60
CA ASP A 215 4.55 31.17 -19.32
C ASP A 215 4.63 30.29 -20.59
N CYS A 216 3.86 30.68 -21.60
CA CYS A 216 3.94 30.08 -22.91
C CYS A 216 5.26 30.46 -23.58
N GLN A 217 6.24 29.56 -23.56
CA GLN A 217 7.39 29.67 -24.43
C GLN A 217 6.95 29.36 -25.87
N ASP A 218 6.74 30.42 -26.66
CA ASP A 218 6.56 30.36 -28.11
C ASP A 218 7.87 29.99 -28.85
#